data_AF-A0A9E0Z9L7-F1
#
_entry.id   AF-A0A9E0Z9L7-F1
#
_cell.length_a   1.000
_cell.length_b   1.000
_cell.length_c   1.000
_cell.angle_alpha   90.00
_cell.angle_beta   90.00
_cell.angle_gamma   90.00
#
_symmetry.space_group_name_H-M   'P 1'
#
loop_
_entity.id
_entity.type
_entity.pdbx_description
1 polymer ?
#
loop_
_entity_poly.entity_id
_entity_poly.type
_entity_poly.pdbx_seq_one_letter_code
_entity_poly.pdbx_strand_id
1 'polypeptide(L)'
;MKKRYSIGFFCFACCALLLLTAAYQLSYRKAYERVERLEAQLEEAQKQEEKSISADGTAKKESGYYLKEKNGYIVVYLADGETFYESTGILAESLPEELREEVSRGKYMATTKELYGFLENYSS
;
A
#
# COMPACT_ATOMS: atom_id res chain seq x y z
N MET A 1 52.14 -44.22 8.39
CA MET A 1 50.89 -44.34 9.18
C MET A 1 49.91 -45.28 8.47
N LYS A 2 49.25 -46.20 9.19
CA LYS A 2 48.45 -47.31 8.62
C LYS A 2 47.23 -46.79 7.84
N LYS A 3 47.24 -46.92 6.50
CA LYS A 3 46.15 -46.59 5.55
C LYS A 3 44.86 -47.42 5.71
N ARG A 4 44.73 -48.18 6.80
CA ARG A 4 43.60 -49.08 7.06
C ARG A 4 42.39 -48.34 7.66
N TYR A 5 42.61 -47.18 8.28
CA TYR A 5 41.55 -46.35 8.87
C TYR A 5 41.09 -45.21 7.96
N SER A 6 41.80 -44.93 6.85
CA SER A 6 41.49 -43.81 5.95
C SER A 6 40.25 -44.06 5.11
N ILE A 7 39.94 -45.30 4.72
CA ILE A 7 38.69 -45.65 4.03
C ILE A 7 37.49 -45.40 4.95
N GLY A 8 37.56 -45.83 6.21
CA GLY A 8 36.47 -45.64 7.17
C GLY A 8 36.25 -44.17 7.51
N PHE A 9 37.34 -43.40 7.65
CA PHE A 9 37.27 -41.95 7.84
C PHE A 9 36.63 -41.24 6.65
N PHE A 10 36.97 -41.64 5.43
CA PHE A 10 36.39 -41.08 4.21
C PHE A 10 34.89 -41.42 4.08
N CYS A 11 34.49 -42.67 4.36
CA CYS A 11 33.08 -43.06 4.38
C CYS A 11 32.29 -42.28 5.44
N PHE A 12 32.84 -42.13 6.64
CA PHE A 12 32.21 -41.33 7.70
C PHE A 12 32.06 -39.86 7.30
N ALA A 13 33.08 -39.26 6.69
CA ALA A 13 33.03 -37.89 6.19
C ALA A 13 31.97 -37.70 5.10
N CYS A 14 31.85 -38.64 4.16
CA CYS A 14 30.79 -38.62 3.14
C CYS A 14 29.40 -38.76 3.75
N CYS A 15 29.21 -39.67 4.72
CA CYS A 15 27.94 -39.81 5.44
C CYS A 15 27.58 -38.55 6.23
N ALA A 16 28.56 -37.92 6.88
CA ALA A 16 28.35 -36.66 7.61
C ALA A 16 27.93 -35.51 6.67
N LEU A 17 28.54 -35.42 5.48
CA LEU A 17 28.17 -34.43 4.46
C LEU A 17 26.76 -34.67 3.91
N LEU A 18 26.37 -35.93 3.66
CA LEU A 18 25.02 -36.28 3.22
C LEU A 18 23.96 -36.00 4.29
N LEU A 19 24.29 -36.21 5.56
CA LEU A 19 23.39 -35.87 6.67
C LEU A 19 23.24 -34.35 6.83
N LEU A 20 24.33 -33.59 6.66
CA LEU A 20 24.30 -32.12 6.70
C LEU A 20 23.42 -31.56 5.57
N THR A 21 23.57 -32.08 4.35
CA THR A 21 22.74 -31.64 3.20
C THR A 21 21.28 -32.04 3.37
N ALA A 22 20.99 -33.25 3.87
CA ALA A 22 19.62 -33.68 4.17
C ALA A 22 18.97 -32.82 5.26
N ALA A 23 19.71 -32.50 6.33
CA ALA A 23 19.23 -31.62 7.40
C ALA A 23 18.95 -30.20 6.87
N TYR A 24 19.83 -29.68 6.01
CA TYR A 24 19.65 -28.37 5.37
C TYR A 24 18.42 -28.34 4.45
N GLN A 25 18.23 -29.37 3.63
CA GLN A 25 17.05 -29.51 2.76
C GLN A 25 15.75 -29.60 3.57
N LEU A 26 15.73 -30.38 4.66
CA LEU A 26 14.56 -30.50 5.53
C LEU A 26 14.24 -29.16 6.23
N SER A 27 15.27 -28.45 6.68
CA SER A 27 15.13 -27.11 7.25
C SER A 27 14.55 -26.12 6.25
N TYR A 28 15.01 -26.15 5.00
CA TYR A 28 14.48 -25.31 3.92
C TYR A 28 13.03 -25.62 3.59
N ARG A 29 12.64 -26.89 3.53
CA ARG A 29 11.24 -27.29 3.31
C ARG A 29 10.31 -26.73 4.39
N LYS A 30 10.70 -26.82 5.67
CA LYS A 30 9.93 -26.24 6.79
C LYS A 30 9.88 -24.71 6.77
N ALA A 31 10.91 -24.05 6.25
CA ALA A 31 10.92 -22.60 6.08
C ALA A 31 9.92 -22.17 4.99
N TYR A 32 9.86 -22.89 3.87
CA TYR A 32 8.90 -22.63 2.79
C TYR A 32 7.44 -22.74 3.25
N GLU A 33 7.08 -23.76 4.05
CA GLU A 33 5.70 -23.91 4.56
C GLU A 33 5.24 -22.72 5.44
N ARG A 34 6.16 -22.04 6.13
CA ARG A 34 5.82 -20.85 6.93
C ARG A 34 5.53 -19.65 6.05
N VAL A 35 6.29 -19.49 4.98
CA VAL A 35 6.09 -18.41 4.00
C VAL A 35 4.74 -18.59 3.30
N GLU A 36 4.42 -19.80 2.85
CA GLU A 36 3.13 -20.10 2.22
C GLU A 36 1.94 -19.85 3.16
N ARG A 37 2.06 -20.19 4.45
CA ARG A 37 1.02 -19.85 5.44
C ARG A 37 0.90 -18.36 5.70
N LEU A 38 2.00 -17.62 5.69
CA LEU A 38 1.97 -16.16 5.84
C LEU A 38 1.34 -15.51 4.63
N GLU A 39 1.66 -15.97 3.42
CA GLU A 39 1.02 -15.52 2.17
C GLU A 39 -0.47 -15.85 2.16
N ALA A 40 -0.86 -17.07 2.52
CA ALA A 40 -2.27 -17.45 2.65
C ALA A 40 -3.00 -16.64 3.72
N GLN A 41 -2.37 -16.36 4.88
CA GLN A 41 -2.94 -15.48 5.91
C GLN A 41 -3.02 -14.03 5.44
N LEU A 42 -2.06 -13.54 4.67
CA LEU A 42 -2.09 -12.21 4.07
C LEU A 42 -3.21 -12.10 3.02
N GLU A 43 -3.38 -13.12 2.17
CA GLU A 43 -4.47 -13.18 1.20
C GLU A 43 -5.84 -13.30 1.89
N GLU A 44 -5.95 -14.13 2.94
CA GLU A 44 -7.17 -14.24 3.75
C GLU A 44 -7.47 -12.93 4.49
N ALA A 45 -6.44 -12.28 5.06
CA ALA A 45 -6.58 -10.98 5.72
C ALA A 45 -7.00 -9.90 4.72
N GLN A 46 -6.39 -9.84 3.53
CA GLN A 46 -6.78 -8.92 2.46
C GLN A 46 -8.21 -9.18 1.99
N LYS A 47 -8.61 -10.45 1.82
CA LYS A 47 -9.97 -10.83 1.42
C LYS A 47 -10.99 -10.55 2.52
N GLN A 48 -10.60 -10.71 3.78
CA GLN A 48 -11.43 -10.39 4.93
C GLN A 48 -11.56 -8.87 5.11
N GLU A 49 -10.49 -8.11 4.87
CA GLU A 49 -10.49 -6.65 4.83
C GLU A 49 -11.42 -6.16 3.70
N GLU A 50 -11.27 -6.68 2.47
CA GLU A 50 -12.13 -6.39 1.32
C GLU A 50 -13.61 -6.76 1.57
N LYS A 51 -13.86 -7.89 2.24
CA LYS A 51 -15.21 -8.32 2.64
C LYS A 51 -15.80 -7.48 3.77
N SER A 52 -14.98 -7.04 4.73
CA SER A 52 -15.40 -6.15 5.83
C SER A 52 -15.77 -4.76 5.31
N ILE A 53 -15.01 -4.24 4.33
CA ILE A 53 -15.33 -3.03 3.57
C ILE A 53 -16.68 -3.17 2.83
N SER A 54 -17.10 -4.39 2.49
CA SER A 54 -18.35 -4.66 1.75
C SER A 54 -19.59 -4.81 2.66
N ALA A 55 -19.42 -5.02 3.97
CA ALA A 55 -20.51 -5.38 4.89
C ALA A 55 -20.90 -4.26 5.87
N ASP A 56 -20.04 -3.28 6.11
CA ASP A 56 -20.42 -2.04 6.82
C ASP A 56 -20.96 -1.03 5.80
N GLY A 57 -22.28 -0.82 5.84
CA GLY A 57 -22.97 0.08 4.93
C GLY A 57 -22.40 1.51 4.96
N THR A 58 -22.26 2.10 3.78
CA THR A 58 -21.96 3.52 3.50
C THR A 58 -20.52 4.03 3.65
N ALA A 59 -19.49 3.18 3.70
CA ALA A 59 -18.14 3.64 3.35
C ALA A 59 -17.95 3.54 1.81
N LYS A 60 -18.60 4.45 1.07
CA LYS A 60 -18.17 4.80 -0.30
C LYS A 60 -16.65 5.00 -0.18
N LYS A 61 -15.82 4.33 -1.00
CA LYS A 61 -14.37 4.60 -1.02
C LYS A 61 -14.17 6.11 -0.93
N GLU A 62 -13.80 6.61 0.24
CA GLU A 62 -13.61 8.03 0.50
C GLU A 62 -12.25 8.44 -0.07
N SER A 63 -12.01 8.05 -1.31
CA SER A 63 -10.79 8.33 -2.05
C SER A 63 -11.10 9.48 -2.99
N GLY A 64 -10.66 10.67 -2.63
CA GLY A 64 -10.84 11.88 -3.42
C GLY A 64 -10.98 13.11 -2.57
N TYR A 65 -11.05 14.26 -3.23
CA TYR A 65 -11.10 15.56 -2.60
C TYR A 65 -12.10 16.46 -3.31
N TYR A 66 -12.76 17.32 -2.55
CA TYR A 66 -13.59 18.39 -3.11
C TYR A 66 -12.92 19.73 -2.90
N LEU A 67 -12.81 20.51 -3.97
CA LEU A 67 -12.41 21.90 -3.91
C LEU A 67 -13.66 22.77 -3.89
N LYS A 68 -13.73 23.67 -2.90
CA LYS A 68 -14.82 24.64 -2.75
C LYS A 68 -14.25 26.01 -2.41
N GLU A 69 -14.95 27.06 -2.80
CA GLU A 69 -14.64 28.41 -2.38
C GLU A 69 -15.21 28.67 -0.97
N LYS A 70 -14.39 29.26 -0.09
CA LYS A 70 -14.82 29.78 1.20
C LYS A 70 -14.08 31.08 1.49
N ASN A 71 -14.83 32.16 1.72
CA ASN A 71 -14.31 33.49 2.02
C ASN A 71 -13.31 34.01 0.95
N GLY A 72 -13.55 33.72 -0.33
CA GLY A 72 -12.68 34.15 -1.44
C GLY A 72 -11.43 33.27 -1.65
N TYR A 73 -11.27 32.20 -0.89
CA TYR A 73 -10.14 31.26 -1.01
C TYR A 73 -10.61 29.85 -1.34
N ILE A 74 -9.73 29.09 -2.01
CA ILE A 74 -9.98 27.69 -2.29
C ILE A 74 -9.65 26.83 -1.06
N VAL A 75 -10.58 25.95 -0.71
CA VAL A 75 -10.50 25.04 0.42
C VAL A 75 -10.72 23.62 -0.05
N VAL A 76 -9.91 22.70 0.46
CA VAL A 76 -9.99 21.27 0.19
C VAL A 76 -10.79 20.59 1.29
N TYR A 77 -11.73 19.76 0.88
CA TYR A 77 -12.52 18.86 1.71
C TYR A 77 -12.21 17.41 1.35
N LEU A 78 -12.42 16.50 2.29
CA LEU A 78 -12.33 15.05 2.05
C LEU A 78 -13.44 14.57 1.10
N ALA A 79 -13.46 13.27 0.79
CA ALA A 79 -14.36 12.69 -0.20
C ALA A 79 -15.86 12.76 0.18
N ASP A 80 -16.17 13.02 1.46
CA ASP A 80 -17.52 13.34 1.93
C ASP A 80 -17.99 14.74 1.48
N GLY A 81 -17.06 15.61 1.07
CA GLY A 81 -17.32 16.99 0.69
C GLY A 81 -17.69 17.92 1.86
N GLU A 82 -17.62 17.43 3.10
CA GLU A 82 -18.06 18.14 4.31
C GLU A 82 -16.91 18.28 5.33
N THR A 83 -16.09 17.24 5.48
CA THR A 83 -14.94 17.26 6.36
C THR A 83 -13.85 18.14 5.76
N PHE A 84 -13.56 19.24 6.45
CA PHE A 84 -12.46 20.13 6.10
C PHE A 84 -11.14 19.38 6.15
N TYR A 85 -10.33 19.55 5.10
CA TYR A 85 -8.99 18.98 5.02
C TYR A 85 -7.93 20.07 5.16
N GLU A 86 -7.87 21.02 4.21
CA GLU A 86 -6.81 22.02 4.17
C GLU A 86 -7.24 23.29 3.43
N SER A 87 -6.66 24.44 3.80
CA SER A 87 -6.79 25.69 3.04
C SER A 87 -5.57 25.89 2.14
N THR A 88 -5.79 26.18 0.86
CA THR A 88 -4.70 26.21 -0.13
C THR A 88 -4.02 27.57 -0.27
N GLY A 89 -4.60 28.63 0.32
CA GLY A 89 -4.15 30.01 0.14
C GLY A 89 -4.42 30.61 -1.25
N ILE A 90 -4.95 29.82 -2.19
CA ILE A 90 -5.26 30.26 -3.56
C ILE A 90 -6.53 31.11 -3.54
N LEU A 91 -6.47 32.30 -4.14
CA LEU A 91 -7.62 33.18 -4.30
C LEU A 91 -8.58 32.63 -5.37
N ALA A 92 -9.88 32.64 -5.10
CA ALA A 92 -10.87 32.16 -6.07
C ALA A 92 -10.91 33.01 -7.34
N GLU A 93 -10.60 34.30 -7.23
CA GLU A 93 -10.51 35.24 -8.36
C GLU A 93 -9.28 35.03 -9.24
N SER A 94 -8.23 34.35 -8.75
CA SER A 94 -7.05 34.06 -9.56
C SER A 94 -7.26 32.85 -10.48
N LEU A 95 -8.35 32.10 -10.29
CA LEU A 95 -8.71 31.00 -11.17
C LEU A 95 -9.41 31.51 -12.45
N PRO A 96 -9.19 30.84 -13.60
CA PRO A 96 -9.99 31.06 -14.79
C PRO A 96 -11.49 30.93 -14.51
N GLU A 97 -12.31 31.70 -15.22
CA GLU A 97 -13.76 31.80 -14.99
C GLU A 97 -14.46 30.43 -15.01
N GLU A 98 -14.10 29.58 -15.96
CA GLU A 98 -14.62 28.20 -16.06
C GLU A 98 -14.32 27.37 -14.80
N LEU A 99 -13.09 27.45 -14.29
CA LEU A 99 -12.68 26.70 -13.10
C LEU A 99 -13.31 27.26 -11.83
N ARG A 100 -13.49 28.58 -11.75
CA ARG A 100 -14.19 29.21 -10.63
C ARG A 100 -15.62 28.71 -10.54
N GLU A 101 -16.33 28.59 -11.67
CA GLU A 101 -17.66 27.98 -11.70
C GLU A 101 -17.65 26.51 -11.25
N GLU A 102 -16.69 25.72 -11.71
CA GLU A 102 -16.58 24.31 -11.29
C GLU A 102 -16.34 24.17 -9.79
N VAL A 103 -15.44 24.97 -9.23
CA VAL A 103 -15.13 24.96 -7.79
C VAL A 103 -16.31 25.46 -6.97
N SER A 104 -17.07 26.43 -7.47
CA SER A 104 -18.32 26.88 -6.83
C SER A 104 -19.37 25.77 -6.72
N ARG A 105 -19.41 24.85 -7.70
CA ARG A 105 -20.27 23.66 -7.71
C ARG A 105 -19.70 22.49 -6.88
N GLY A 106 -18.51 22.64 -6.33
CA GLY A 106 -17.77 21.57 -5.64
C GLY A 106 -17.05 20.66 -6.63
N LYS A 107 -15.87 21.10 -7.08
CA LYS A 107 -15.04 20.35 -8.03
C LYS A 107 -14.44 19.13 -7.35
N TYR A 108 -14.71 17.95 -7.89
CA TYR A 108 -14.17 16.69 -7.38
C TYR A 108 -12.84 16.33 -8.04
N MET A 109 -11.92 15.79 -7.23
CA MET A 109 -10.65 15.19 -7.64
C MET A 109 -10.59 13.76 -7.13
N ALA A 110 -10.35 12.79 -8.01
CA ALA A 110 -10.39 11.39 -7.63
C ALA A 110 -9.13 10.94 -6.88
N THR A 111 -7.99 11.60 -7.16
CA THR A 111 -6.70 11.18 -6.60
C THR A 111 -5.92 12.35 -6.00
N THR A 112 -5.04 12.02 -5.05
CA THR A 112 -4.07 12.95 -4.46
C THR A 112 -3.15 13.58 -5.52
N LYS A 113 -2.81 12.84 -6.60
CA LYS A 113 -1.99 13.35 -7.70
C LYS A 113 -2.71 14.45 -8.49
N GLU A 114 -3.99 14.27 -8.77
CA GLU A 114 -4.81 15.29 -9.45
C GLU A 114 -4.95 16.55 -8.59
N LEU A 115 -5.18 16.37 -7.28
CA LEU A 115 -5.24 17.49 -6.33
C LEU A 115 -3.92 18.27 -6.35
N TYR A 116 -2.78 17.62 -6.11
CA TYR A 116 -1.51 18.34 -6.05
C TYR A 116 -1.11 18.96 -7.39
N GLY A 117 -1.38 18.28 -8.52
CA GLY A 117 -1.15 18.87 -9.84
C GLY A 117 -2.02 20.11 -10.08
N PHE A 118 -3.25 20.14 -9.56
CA PHE A 118 -4.07 21.36 -9.56
C PHE A 118 -3.44 22.44 -8.69
N LEU A 119 -3.06 22.13 -7.45
CA LEU A 119 -2.49 23.12 -6.53
C LEU A 119 -1.19 23.73 -7.06
N GLU A 120 -0.29 22.93 -7.63
CA GLU A 120 0.97 23.40 -8.19
C GLU A 120 0.79 24.42 -9.33
N ASN A 121 -0.24 24.24 -10.17
CA ASN A 121 -0.52 25.17 -11.27
C ASN A 121 -1.04 26.54 -10.81
N TYR A 122 -1.60 26.63 -9.60
CA TYR A 122 -2.29 27.82 -9.10
C TYR A 122 -1.73 28.35 -7.77
N SER A 123 -0.77 27.66 -7.15
CA SER A 123 0.02 28.16 -6.02
C SER A 123 1.18 28.99 -6.56
N SER A 124 0.93 30.27 -6.82
CA SER A 124 1.96 31.27 -7.13
C SER A 124 2.32 32.10 -5.91
#